data_AF-A0A924UWR0-F1
#
_entry.id   AF-A0A924UWR0-F1
#
_cell.length_a   1.000
_cell.length_b   1.000
_cell.length_c   1.000
_cell.angle_alpha   90.00
_cell.angle_beta   90.00
_cell.angle_gamma   90.00
#
_symmetry.space_group_name_H-M   'P 1'
#
loop_
_entity.id
_entity.type
_entity.pdbx_description
1 polymer ?
#
loop_
_entity_poly.entity_id
_entity_poly.type
_entity_poly.pdbx_seq_one_letter_code
_entity_poly.pdbx_strand_id
1 'polypeptide(L)' 'MEKLKELEIIRFDSDFTKVVGLKRQNLASIKSGKSSFTVKQIHKIYTSYNVNLEWIFGSSKKVFLDEINSNKITN' A
#
# COMPACT_ATOMS: atom_id res chain seq x y z
N MET A 1 -6.21 -1.11 -4.99
CA MET A 1 -5.32 -1.23 -6.17
C MET A 1 -5.83 -0.43 -7.34
N GLU A 2 -7.13 -0.48 -7.67
CA GLU A 2 -7.72 0.32 -8.75
C GLU A 2 -7.31 1.80 -8.71
N LYS A 3 -7.33 2.43 -7.53
CA LYS A 3 -6.91 3.84 -7.42
C LYS A 3 -5.45 4.11 -7.80
N LEU A 4 -4.54 3.16 -7.56
CA LEU A 4 -3.14 3.28 -8.00
C LEU A 4 -3.00 3.11 -9.52
N LYS A 5 -3.91 2.35 -10.15
CA LYS A 5 -3.97 2.21 -11.61
C LYS A 5 -4.54 3.44 -12.28
N GLU A 6 -5.61 4.00 -11.72
CA GLU A 6 -6.22 5.25 -12.19
C GLU A 6 -5.21 6.41 -12.18
N LEU A 7 -4.28 6.40 -11.23
CA LEU A 7 -3.21 7.39 -11.09
C LEU A 7 -1.94 7.02 -11.85
N GLU A 8 -1.98 5.96 -12.65
CA GLU A 8 -0.87 5.46 -13.47
C GLU A 8 0.41 5.10 -12.68
N ILE A 9 0.29 4.89 -11.36
CA ILE A 9 1.40 4.47 -10.48
C ILE A 9 1.76 3.00 -10.72
N ILE A 10 0.76 2.18 -10.99
CA ILE A 10 0.93 0.77 -11.38
C ILE A 10 0.05 0.48 -12.59
N ARG A 11 0.49 -0.42 -13.47
CA ARG A 11 -0.34 -0.85 -14.61
C ARG A 11 -1.18 -2.07 -14.26
N PHE A 12 -0.60 -3.01 -13.51
CA PHE A 12 -1.23 -4.27 -13.13
C PHE A 12 -1.08 -4.56 -11.64
N ASP A 13 -2.00 -5.35 -11.07
CA ASP A 13 -1.88 -5.84 -9.69
C ASP A 13 -0.54 -6.58 -9.46
N SER A 14 0.01 -7.21 -10.51
CA SER A 14 1.31 -7.89 -10.42
C SER A 14 2.45 -6.93 -10.09
N ASP A 15 2.41 -5.70 -10.59
CA ASP A 15 3.46 -4.70 -10.38
C ASP A 15 3.53 -4.34 -8.90
N PHE A 16 2.36 -4.10 -8.30
CA PHE A 16 2.22 -3.92 -6.86
C PHE A 16 2.77 -5.13 -6.08
N THR A 17 2.31 -6.34 -6.41
CA THR A 17 2.73 -7.53 -5.64
C THR A 17 4.22 -7.82 -5.74
N LYS A 18 4.86 -7.55 -6.88
CA LYS A 18 6.31 -7.73 -7.07
C LYS A 18 7.11 -6.80 -6.17
N VAL A 19 6.79 -5.51 -6.16
CA VAL A 19 7.47 -4.51 -5.32
C VAL A 19 7.34 -4.85 -3.83
N VAL A 20 6.12 -5.18 -3.40
CA VAL A 20 5.81 -5.49 -2.00
C VAL A 20 6.38 -6.84 -1.56
N GLY A 21 6.70 -7.73 -2.50
CA GLY A 21 7.13 -9.10 -2.20
C GLY A 21 5.96 -9.96 -1.71
N LEU A 22 4.79 -9.79 -2.34
CA LEU A 22 3.56 -10.53 -2.05
C LEU A 22 3.31 -11.53 -3.20
N LYS A 23 2.84 -12.74 -2.87
CA LYS A 23 2.32 -13.65 -3.90
C LYS A 23 0.94 -13.18 -4.35
N ARG A 24 0.64 -13.27 -5.66
CA ARG A 24 -0.64 -12.81 -6.21
C ARG A 24 -1.86 -13.46 -5.56
N GLN A 25 -1.77 -14.75 -5.20
CA GLN A 25 -2.82 -15.46 -4.45
C GLN A 25 -3.10 -14.84 -3.07
N ASN A 26 -2.07 -14.33 -2.38
CA ASN A 26 -2.22 -13.70 -1.07
C ASN A 26 -2.90 -12.33 -1.20
N LEU A 27 -2.72 -11.63 -2.34
CA LEU A 27 -3.41 -10.36 -2.59
C LEU A 27 -4.93 -10.55 -2.60
N ALA A 28 -5.43 -11.63 -3.19
CA ALA A 28 -6.85 -11.94 -3.18
C ALA A 28 -7.36 -12.18 -1.75
N SER A 29 -6.64 -12.98 -0.95
CA SER A 29 -6.97 -13.22 0.45
C SER A 29 -7.01 -11.93 1.27
N ILE A 30 -6.04 -11.04 1.07
CA ILE A 30 -6.00 -9.73 1.74
C ILE A 30 -7.20 -8.86 1.34
N LYS A 31 -7.51 -8.77 0.03
CA LYS A 31 -8.70 -8.02 -0.44
C LYS A 31 -10.01 -8.55 0.15
N SER A 32 -10.09 -9.85 0.42
CA SER A 32 -11.24 -10.48 1.08
C SER A 32 -11.23 -10.44 2.61
N GLY A 33 -10.23 -9.78 3.23
CA GLY A 33 -10.09 -9.69 4.69
C GLY A 33 -9.65 -10.98 5.38
N LYS A 34 -9.22 -12.01 4.64
CA LYS A 34 -8.79 -13.31 5.17
C LYS A 34 -7.32 -13.34 5.58
N SER A 35 -6.56 -12.31 5.26
CA SER A 35 -5.14 -12.19 5.55
C SER A 35 -4.76 -10.72 5.66
N SER A 36 -3.63 -10.46 6.30
CA SER A 36 -3.09 -9.10 6.46
C SER A 36 -1.69 -9.01 5.87
N PHE A 37 -1.28 -7.80 5.51
CA PHE A 37 0.12 -7.53 5.18
C PHE A 37 1.00 -7.71 6.42
N THR A 38 2.22 -8.23 6.23
CA THR A 38 3.22 -8.23 7.29
C THR A 38 3.75 -6.81 7.52
N VAL A 39 4.32 -6.54 8.69
CA VAL A 39 4.97 -5.24 8.99
C VAL A 39 5.98 -4.86 7.91
N LYS A 40 6.82 -5.80 7.45
CA LYS A 40 7.78 -5.56 6.38
C LYS A 40 7.11 -5.17 5.05
N GLN A 41 5.98 -5.79 4.72
CA GLN A 41 5.21 -5.45 3.52
C GLN A 41 4.55 -4.08 3.65
N ILE A 42 3.98 -3.76 4.81
CA ILE A 42 3.41 -2.45 5.13
C ILE A 42 4.46 -1.36 4.94
N HIS A 43 5.66 -1.53 5.50
CA HIS A 43 6.78 -0.59 5.31
C HIS A 43 7.12 -0.41 3.83
N LYS A 44 7.24 -1.50 3.07
CA LYS A 44 7.50 -1.41 1.62
C LYS A 44 6.42 -0.66 0.86
N ILE A 45 5.15 -0.88 1.20
CA ILE A 45 4.05 -0.19 0.53
C ILE A 45 4.11 1.30 0.80
N TYR A 46 4.30 1.68 2.07
CA TYR A 46 4.47 3.06 2.48
C TYR A 46 5.64 3.72 1.73
N THR A 47 6.82 3.11 1.74
CA THR A 47 8.01 3.73 1.14
C THR A 47 8.01 3.75 -0.38
N SER A 48 7.34 2.80 -1.04
CA SER A 48 7.35 2.70 -2.51
C SER A 48 6.27 3.56 -3.17
N TYR A 49 5.18 3.84 -2.47
CA TYR A 49 3.98 4.44 -3.07
C TYR A 49 3.39 5.61 -2.28
N ASN A 50 3.97 5.95 -1.11
CA ASN A 50 3.47 6.99 -0.20
C ASN A 50 1.97 6.87 0.15
N VAL A 51 1.48 5.63 0.25
CA VAL A 51 0.06 5.33 0.47
C VAL A 51 -0.28 5.39 1.95
N ASN A 52 -1.46 5.91 2.26
CA ASN A 52 -2.05 5.80 3.59
C ASN A 52 -2.43 4.34 3.88
N LEU A 53 -1.92 3.81 4.99
CA LEU A 53 -2.20 2.45 5.43
C LEU A 53 -3.68 2.26 5.80
N GLU A 54 -4.33 3.28 6.33
CA GLU A 54 -5.77 3.22 6.63
C GLU A 54 -6.59 3.01 5.35
N TRP A 55 -6.17 3.61 4.24
CA TRP A 55 -6.82 3.36 2.94
C TRP A 55 -6.57 1.92 2.46
N ILE A 56 -5.38 1.38 2.70
CA ILE A 56 -5.08 -0.02 2.36
C ILE A 56 -5.97 -1.00 3.14
N PHE A 57 -6.22 -0.71 4.41
CA PHE A 57 -7.10 -1.51 5.26
C PHE A 57 -8.58 -1.16 5.15
N GLY A 58 -8.93 -0.21 4.26
CA GLY A 58 -10.32 0.18 4.00
C GLY A 58 -10.96 1.06 5.08
N SER A 59 -10.20 1.55 6.06
CA SER A 59 -10.67 2.45 7.11
C SER A 59 -10.62 3.93 6.71
N SER A 60 -10.03 4.27 5.55
CA SER A 60 -9.98 5.64 5.04
C SER A 60 -10.23 5.71 3.54
N LYS A 61 -10.82 6.82 3.07
CA LYS A 61 -10.93 7.15 1.63
C LYS A 61 -9.68 7.88 1.10
N LYS A 62 -8.79 8.32 2.00
CA LYS A 62 -7.62 9.12 1.67
C LYS A 62 -6.47 8.21 1.22
N VAL A 63 -6.17 8.22 -0.08
CA VAL A 63 -5.24 7.28 -0.72
C VAL A 63 -3.80 7.56 -0.31
N PHE A 64 -3.36 8.81 -0.40
CA PHE A 64 -2.00 9.19 -0.04
C PHE A 64 -1.98 9.87 1.32
N LEU A 65 -0.87 9.72 2.02
CA LEU A 65 -0.58 10.63 3.12
C LEU A 65 -0.25 11.99 2.49
N ASP A 66 -0.76 13.07 3.08
CA ASP A 66 -0.26 14.40 2.71
C ASP A 66 1.24 14.40 2.95
N GLU A 67 1.98 15.21 2.18
CA GLU A 67 3.44 15.27 2.24
C GLU A 67 3.93 15.10 3.67
N ILE A 68 4.71 14.04 3.88
CA ILE A 68 5.39 13.80 5.14
C ILE A 68 6.19 15.07 5.39
N ASN A 69 5.76 15.88 6.35
CA ASN A 69 6.63 16.89 6.94
C ASN A 69 7.83 16.13 7.49
N SER A 70 8.92 16.06 6.71
CA SER A 70 10.20 15.43 7.06
C SER A 70 10.90 16.05 8.28
N ASN A 71 10.19 16.86 9.07
CA ASN A 71 10.69 17.61 10.23
C ASN A 71 10.28 16.99 11.58
N LYS A 72 10.12 15.67 11.68
CA LYS A 72 10.00 14.99 12.98
C LYS A 72 10.78 13.68 13.02
N ILE A 73 12.08 13.76 12.78
CA ILE A 73 13.05 12.88 13.46
C ILE A 73 14.13 13.79 14.06
N THR A 74 13.73 14.55 15.08
CA THR A 74 14.63 15.06 16.10
C THR A 74 13.96 14.75 17.42
N ASN A 75 14.39 13.66 18.06
CA ASN A 75 14.32 13.41 19.49
C ASN A 75 15.35 12.33 19.81
#